data_AF-A0A4S2M871-F1
#
_entry.id   AF-A0A4S2M871-F1
#
_cell.length_a   1.000
_cell.length_b   1.000
_cell.length_c   1.000
_cell.angle_alpha   90.00
_cell.angle_beta   90.00
_cell.angle_gamma   90.00
#
_symmetry.space_group_name_H-M   'P 1'
#
loop_
_entity.id
_entity.type
_entity.pdbx_description
1 polymer ?
#
loop_
_entity_poly.entity_id
_entity_poly.type
_entity_poly.pdbx_seq_one_letter_code
_entity_poly.pdbx_strand_id
1 'polypeptide(L)'
;MRLHEHFKCFPVLHHTNSEDCDMSYLISGLHCCGDLSEAILRLFITDPSAQMLVLVGCCYHKMSLRRFPWSHVVQRMFIQSTGRAEFNTEATFRLACQWSPTSWLQWTAHDSNVHRIRFLYRTMFTCVVSLTAPPTWDSCPRHHYRFDPTKDTELSSLLTSTDSVSFDLVYPFLVDHLRRNLNLPSIPEEFSALSNSLERLWTLTPGILALQQIIQPLLEMFILADRLWYIRQSVPLRFSGFIRLFRSDISPRCMALVASK
;
A
#
# COMPACT_ATOMS: atom_id res chain seq x y z
N MET A 1 -3.92 -7.84 -25.95
CA MET A 1 -3.09 -8.32 -27.08
C MET A 1 -1.61 -8.59 -26.73
N ARG A 2 -0.93 -7.86 -25.83
CA ARG A 2 0.51 -8.08 -25.54
C ARG A 2 0.88 -9.32 -24.68
N LEU A 3 -0.08 -9.95 -24.00
CA LEU A 3 0.20 -11.13 -23.17
C LEU A 3 0.60 -12.35 -24.01
N HIS A 4 -0.02 -12.54 -25.19
CA HIS A 4 0.17 -13.73 -26.02
C HIS A 4 1.58 -13.82 -26.64
N GLU A 5 2.20 -12.67 -26.92
CA GLU A 5 3.60 -12.62 -27.41
C GLU A 5 4.59 -12.93 -26.30
N HIS A 6 4.35 -12.49 -25.06
CA HIS A 6 5.18 -12.85 -23.92
C HIS A 6 5.02 -14.33 -23.53
N PHE A 7 3.84 -14.92 -23.71
CA PHE A 7 3.62 -16.35 -23.44
C PHE A 7 4.49 -17.27 -24.30
N LYS A 8 4.85 -16.86 -25.53
CA LYS A 8 5.74 -17.64 -26.41
C LYS A 8 7.19 -17.71 -25.91
N CYS A 9 7.59 -16.85 -24.98
CA CYS A 9 8.91 -16.91 -24.34
C CYS A 9 8.97 -17.86 -23.14
N PHE A 10 7.83 -18.35 -22.66
CA PHE A 10 7.78 -19.30 -21.56
C PHE A 10 7.77 -20.72 -22.13
N PRO A 11 8.78 -21.56 -21.83
CA PRO A 11 8.75 -22.95 -22.25
C PRO A 11 7.52 -23.63 -21.63
N VAL A 12 6.69 -24.25 -22.49
CA VAL A 12 5.61 -25.12 -22.03
C VAL A 12 6.29 -26.35 -21.42
N LEU A 13 6.07 -26.58 -20.12
CA LEU A 13 6.53 -27.80 -19.45
C LEU A 13 5.80 -28.99 -20.09
N HIS A 14 6.48 -29.71 -20.98
CA HIS A 14 5.97 -30.95 -21.54
C HIS A 14 6.04 -32.02 -20.47
N HIS A 15 4.90 -32.58 -20.09
CA HIS A 15 4.83 -33.73 -19.19
C HIS A 15 5.36 -34.96 -19.95
N THR A 16 6.62 -35.33 -19.72
CA THR A 16 7.19 -36.57 -20.24
C THR A 16 7.06 -37.65 -19.18
N ASN A 17 6.21 -38.65 -19.42
CA ASN A 17 6.15 -39.87 -18.63
C ASN A 17 7.42 -40.70 -18.90
N SER A 18 8.41 -40.64 -18.01
CA SER A 18 9.38 -41.73 -17.80
C SER A 18 10.28 -41.43 -16.59
N GLU A 19 10.67 -42.51 -15.94
CA GLU A 19 11.42 -42.66 -14.70
C GLU A 19 12.72 -41.82 -14.64
N ASP A 20 13.04 -41.30 -13.44
CA ASP A 20 14.20 -40.45 -13.09
C ASP A 20 14.20 -38.99 -13.63
N CYS A 21 13.05 -38.32 -13.56
CA CYS A 21 12.94 -36.92 -13.95
C CYS A 21 13.21 -35.98 -12.76
N ASP A 22 14.27 -35.17 -12.84
CA ASP A 22 14.44 -33.97 -12.01
C ASP A 22 13.17 -33.10 -12.17
N MET A 23 12.26 -33.18 -11.19
CA MET A 23 10.91 -32.59 -11.30
C MET A 23 10.99 -31.07 -11.23
N SER A 24 11.20 -30.44 -12.38
CA SER A 24 11.16 -28.99 -12.51
C SER A 24 9.74 -28.45 -12.28
N TYR A 25 9.65 -27.31 -11.60
CA TYR A 25 8.37 -26.68 -11.31
C TYR A 25 8.41 -25.14 -11.43
N LEU A 26 7.22 -24.57 -11.53
CA LEU A 26 6.97 -23.14 -11.52
C LEU A 26 6.46 -22.70 -10.16
N ILE A 27 7.01 -21.62 -9.62
CA ILE A 27 6.47 -20.98 -8.42
C ILE A 27 5.56 -19.82 -8.84
N SER A 28 4.31 -19.87 -8.39
CA SER A 28 3.34 -18.80 -8.58
C SER A 28 2.90 -18.22 -7.25
N GLY A 29 2.98 -16.91 -7.11
CA GLY A 29 2.48 -16.17 -5.96
C GLY A 29 1.54 -15.05 -6.43
N LEU A 30 0.25 -15.13 -6.11
CA LEU A 30 -0.76 -14.22 -6.66
C LEU A 30 -1.10 -13.02 -5.76
N HIS A 31 -0.78 -13.10 -4.47
CA HIS A 31 -1.06 -12.06 -3.47
C HIS A 31 0.09 -11.97 -2.45
N CYS A 32 1.32 -11.80 -2.93
CA CYS A 32 2.48 -11.88 -2.08
C CYS A 32 2.71 -10.55 -1.33
N CYS A 33 2.27 -10.50 -0.07
CA CYS A 33 2.41 -9.34 0.81
C CYS A 33 3.74 -9.34 1.57
N GLY A 34 4.42 -8.19 1.62
CA GLY A 34 5.61 -7.95 2.44
C GLY A 34 6.68 -9.02 2.26
N ASP A 35 7.12 -9.59 3.39
CA ASP A 35 8.19 -10.59 3.46
C ASP A 35 7.84 -11.93 2.78
N LEU A 36 6.57 -12.21 2.49
CA LEU A 36 6.20 -13.41 1.71
C LEU A 36 6.80 -13.36 0.29
N SER A 37 6.84 -12.16 -0.31
CA SER A 37 7.53 -11.98 -1.59
C SER A 37 9.00 -12.38 -1.50
N GLU A 38 9.67 -12.05 -0.38
CA GLU A 38 11.08 -12.38 -0.17
C GLU A 38 11.28 -13.89 -0.04
N ALA A 39 10.45 -14.54 0.78
CA ALA A 39 10.52 -15.98 1.01
C ALA A 39 10.38 -16.76 -0.30
N ILE A 40 9.45 -16.34 -1.17
CA ILE A 40 9.26 -16.95 -2.49
C ILE A 40 10.47 -16.71 -3.40
N LEU A 41 11.03 -15.49 -3.41
CA LEU A 41 12.24 -15.22 -4.19
C LEU A 41 13.43 -16.05 -3.72
N ARG A 42 13.60 -16.18 -2.40
CA ARG A 42 14.66 -17.02 -1.81
C ARG A 42 14.47 -18.47 -2.21
N LEU A 43 13.26 -19.02 -2.12
CA LEU A 43 12.95 -20.38 -2.55
C LEU A 43 13.28 -20.57 -4.04
N PHE A 44 12.85 -19.64 -4.90
CA PHE A 44 13.20 -19.65 -6.32
C PHE A 44 14.71 -19.62 -6.54
N ILE A 45 15.47 -18.82 -5.80
CA ILE A 45 16.92 -18.73 -5.91
C ILE A 45 17.60 -20.03 -5.47
N THR A 46 17.21 -20.57 -4.31
CA THR A 46 17.91 -21.68 -3.65
C THR A 46 17.55 -23.05 -4.21
N ASP A 47 16.34 -23.24 -4.73
CA ASP A 47 15.90 -24.55 -5.25
C ASP A 47 16.21 -24.67 -6.75
N PRO A 48 17.12 -25.57 -7.17
CA PRO A 48 17.42 -25.79 -8.58
C PRO A 48 16.22 -26.29 -9.39
N SER A 49 15.26 -26.98 -8.76
CA SER A 49 14.05 -27.51 -9.41
C SER A 49 13.06 -26.40 -9.76
N ALA A 50 13.12 -25.26 -9.07
CA ALA A 50 12.32 -24.07 -9.39
C ALA A 50 12.87 -23.36 -10.63
N GLN A 51 12.35 -23.72 -11.80
CA GLN A 51 12.81 -23.20 -13.09
C GLN A 51 12.16 -21.87 -13.48
N MET A 52 10.95 -21.62 -13.00
CA MET A 52 10.15 -20.45 -13.39
C MET A 52 9.50 -19.79 -12.17
N LEU A 53 9.36 -18.47 -12.24
CA LEU A 53 8.73 -17.65 -11.22
C LEU A 53 7.68 -16.73 -11.86
N VAL A 54 6.51 -16.67 -11.23
CA VAL A 54 5.48 -15.65 -11.47
C VAL A 54 5.03 -15.09 -10.12
N LEU A 55 5.41 -13.86 -9.81
CA LEU A 55 5.17 -13.24 -8.51
C LEU A 55 4.40 -11.92 -8.64
N VAL A 56 3.13 -11.95 -8.26
CA VAL A 56 2.23 -10.79 -8.16
C VAL A 56 2.25 -10.27 -6.73
N GLY A 57 2.69 -9.02 -6.57
CA GLY A 57 2.68 -8.32 -5.28
C GLY A 57 1.27 -7.91 -4.87
N CYS A 58 1.04 -7.70 -3.57
CA CYS A 58 -0.23 -7.16 -3.07
C CYS A 58 -0.03 -5.92 -2.21
N CYS A 59 0.77 -6.01 -1.14
CA CYS A 59 1.15 -4.87 -0.34
C CYS A 59 2.52 -5.08 0.34
N TYR A 60 3.03 -4.05 1.01
CA TYR A 60 4.32 -3.94 1.69
C TYR A 60 4.14 -3.50 3.15
N HIS A 61 2.89 -3.39 3.63
CA HIS A 61 2.56 -2.88 4.97
C HIS A 61 3.25 -3.65 6.11
N LYS A 62 3.44 -4.96 5.93
CA LYS A 62 4.11 -5.85 6.90
C LYS A 62 5.53 -6.20 6.49
N MET A 63 6.14 -5.41 5.61
CA MET A 63 7.51 -5.64 5.19
C MET A 63 8.45 -5.24 6.32
N SER A 64 9.38 -6.12 6.68
CA SER A 64 10.34 -5.84 7.73
C SER A 64 11.35 -4.79 7.28
N LEU A 65 11.44 -3.67 8.01
CA LEU A 65 12.40 -2.60 7.74
C LEU A 65 13.85 -3.11 7.75
N ARG A 66 14.14 -4.16 8.53
CA ARG A 66 15.48 -4.76 8.60
C ARG A 66 15.84 -5.57 7.36
N ARG A 67 14.84 -6.02 6.60
CA ARG A 67 15.04 -6.89 5.45
C ARG A 67 15.11 -6.13 4.14
N PHE A 68 14.75 -4.86 4.08
CA PHE A 68 14.87 -4.01 2.88
C PHE A 68 16.11 -3.10 2.96
N PRO A 69 16.81 -2.82 1.86
CA PRO A 69 16.67 -3.36 0.50
C PRO A 69 17.34 -4.72 0.27
N TRP A 70 16.94 -5.45 -0.77
CA TRP A 70 17.39 -6.81 -1.08
C TRP A 70 18.61 -6.84 -2.00
N SER A 71 18.62 -6.01 -3.04
CA SER A 71 19.71 -6.00 -4.01
C SER A 71 20.94 -5.28 -3.47
N HIS A 72 22.14 -5.76 -3.83
CA HIS A 72 23.38 -5.10 -3.43
C HIS A 72 23.53 -3.72 -4.09
N VAL A 73 22.89 -3.51 -5.24
CA VAL A 73 22.81 -2.21 -5.92
C VAL A 73 22.10 -1.19 -5.03
N VAL A 74 20.87 -1.50 -4.59
CA VAL A 74 20.08 -0.57 -3.77
C VAL A 74 20.66 -0.43 -2.37
N GLN A 75 21.21 -1.52 -1.80
CA GLN A 75 21.95 -1.44 -0.53
C GLN A 75 23.10 -0.44 -0.61
N ARG A 76 23.91 -0.48 -1.69
CA ARG A 76 25.00 0.49 -1.89
C ARG A 76 24.49 1.92 -2.07
N MET A 77 23.43 2.12 -2.86
CA MET A 77 22.79 3.44 -3.01
C MET A 77 22.34 3.99 -1.66
N PHE A 78 21.75 3.15 -0.81
CA PHE A 78 21.27 3.53 0.52
C PHE A 78 22.42 3.88 1.48
N ILE A 79 23.55 3.18 1.40
CA ILE A 79 24.74 3.49 2.19
C ILE A 79 25.34 4.84 1.76
N GLN A 80 25.32 5.15 0.47
CA GLN A 80 25.86 6.39 -0.09
C GLN A 80 24.93 7.59 0.08
N SER A 81 23.63 7.34 0.33
CA SER A 81 22.64 8.39 0.55
C SER A 81 22.51 8.75 2.02
N THR A 82 22.32 10.04 2.31
CA THR A 82 21.91 10.50 3.65
C THR A 82 20.46 10.13 3.99
N GLY A 83 19.63 9.84 2.98
CA GLY A 83 18.17 9.65 3.09
C GLY A 83 17.67 8.26 3.47
N ARG A 84 18.53 7.35 3.97
CA ARG A 84 18.15 5.95 4.23
C ARG A 84 17.10 5.82 5.34
N ALA A 85 17.24 6.62 6.39
CA ALA A 85 16.37 6.54 7.56
C ALA A 85 14.96 7.05 7.23
N GLU A 86 14.85 8.06 6.37
CA GLU A 86 13.60 8.66 5.93
C GLU A 86 12.85 7.76 4.94
N PHE A 87 13.56 7.04 4.07
CA PHE A 87 12.92 6.13 3.12
C PHE A 87 12.42 4.86 3.80
N ASN A 88 13.23 4.21 4.65
CA ASN A 88 12.93 2.87 5.15
C ASN A 88 11.98 2.90 6.36
N THR A 89 10.76 3.41 6.16
CA THR A 89 9.74 3.57 7.19
C THR A 89 8.46 2.82 6.81
N GLU A 90 7.64 2.51 7.82
CA GLU A 90 6.32 1.92 7.58
C GLU A 90 5.44 2.84 6.74
N ALA A 91 5.58 4.16 6.88
CA ALA A 91 4.84 5.15 6.08
C ALA A 91 5.17 5.04 4.59
N THR A 92 6.45 4.91 4.24
CA THR A 92 6.89 4.72 2.84
C THR A 92 6.30 3.45 2.25
N PHE A 93 6.39 2.32 2.96
CA PHE A 93 5.85 1.06 2.46
C PHE A 93 4.32 1.08 2.35
N ARG A 94 3.63 1.75 3.27
CA ARG A 94 2.18 1.99 3.15
C ARG A 94 1.83 2.86 1.95
N LEU A 95 2.60 3.92 1.71
CA LEU A 95 2.36 4.81 0.58
C LEU A 95 2.58 4.10 -0.76
N ALA A 96 3.63 3.28 -0.88
CA ALA A 96 3.87 2.43 -2.03
C ALA A 96 2.74 1.43 -2.31
N CYS A 97 1.82 1.21 -1.35
CA CYS A 97 0.71 0.25 -1.40
C CYS A 97 -0.67 0.82 -1.75
N GLN A 98 -0.76 2.11 -2.06
CA GLN A 98 -2.04 2.79 -2.23
C GLN A 98 -2.69 2.51 -3.62
N TRP A 99 -3.78 3.20 -3.91
CA TRP A 99 -4.55 3.14 -5.16
C TRP A 99 -3.79 3.75 -6.35
N SER A 100 -4.17 3.40 -7.58
CA SER A 100 -3.45 3.91 -8.75
C SER A 100 -3.77 5.40 -8.99
N PRO A 101 -2.82 6.19 -9.53
CA PRO A 101 -3.13 7.56 -9.96
C PRO A 101 -4.27 7.63 -10.98
N THR A 102 -4.45 6.57 -11.78
CA THR A 102 -5.56 6.47 -12.74
C THR A 102 -6.92 6.45 -12.04
N SER A 103 -7.02 5.81 -10.87
CA SER A 103 -8.25 5.78 -10.08
C SER A 103 -8.58 7.18 -9.55
N TRP A 104 -7.57 7.95 -9.13
CA TRP A 104 -7.75 9.32 -8.65
C TRP A 104 -8.22 10.27 -9.76
N LEU A 105 -7.70 10.12 -10.99
CA LEU A 105 -8.14 10.91 -12.14
C LEU A 105 -9.64 10.70 -12.49
N GLN A 106 -10.26 9.65 -11.96
CA GLN A 106 -11.67 9.33 -12.16
C GLN A 106 -12.55 9.79 -10.98
N TRP A 107 -11.97 10.38 -9.93
CA TRP A 107 -12.73 10.81 -8.76
C TRP A 107 -13.67 11.96 -9.05
N THR A 108 -14.88 11.84 -8.53
CA THR A 108 -15.87 12.91 -8.48
C THR A 108 -15.60 13.85 -7.29
N ALA A 109 -16.35 14.96 -7.24
CA ALA A 109 -16.37 15.83 -6.06
C ALA A 109 -16.79 15.04 -4.81
N HIS A 110 -17.77 14.14 -4.95
CA HIS A 110 -18.20 13.24 -3.89
C HIS A 110 -17.06 12.35 -3.37
N ASP A 111 -16.33 11.67 -4.26
CA ASP A 111 -15.21 10.80 -3.88
C ASP A 111 -14.11 11.57 -3.14
N SER A 112 -13.83 12.78 -3.62
CA SER A 112 -12.87 13.70 -3.00
C SER A 112 -13.30 14.10 -1.59
N ASN A 113 -14.58 14.45 -1.39
CA ASN A 113 -15.11 14.81 -0.07
C ASN A 113 -15.15 13.61 0.88
N VAL A 114 -15.54 12.43 0.41
CA VAL A 114 -15.49 11.17 1.18
C VAL A 114 -14.07 10.91 1.67
N HIS A 115 -13.06 11.04 0.80
CA HIS A 115 -11.67 10.86 1.18
C HIS A 115 -11.22 11.89 2.24
N ARG A 116 -11.53 13.17 2.03
CA ARG A 116 -11.17 14.26 2.97
C ARG A 116 -11.76 14.03 4.35
N ILE A 117 -13.03 13.65 4.43
CA ILE A 117 -13.73 13.35 5.69
C ILE A 117 -13.08 12.18 6.41
N ARG A 118 -12.81 11.07 5.70
CA ARG A 118 -12.15 9.89 6.28
C ARG A 118 -10.74 10.21 6.78
N PHE A 119 -9.99 11.00 6.03
CA PHE A 119 -8.65 11.43 6.41
C PHE A 119 -8.66 12.32 7.65
N LEU A 120 -9.55 13.31 7.69
CA LEU A 120 -9.70 14.21 8.83
C LEU A 120 -10.15 13.43 10.08
N TYR A 121 -11.20 12.60 9.96
CA TYR A 121 -11.70 11.78 11.06
C TYR A 121 -10.63 10.84 11.61
N ARG A 122 -9.84 10.18 10.76
CA ARG A 122 -8.75 9.31 11.20
C ARG A 122 -7.68 10.10 11.96
N THR A 123 -7.34 11.30 11.50
CA THR A 123 -6.40 12.19 12.19
C THR A 123 -6.94 12.58 13.56
N MET A 124 -8.20 13.05 13.62
CA MET A 124 -8.86 13.43 14.86
C MET A 124 -8.94 12.26 15.85
N PHE A 125 -9.32 11.07 15.37
CA PHE A 125 -9.35 9.84 16.15
C PHE A 125 -7.99 9.54 16.78
N THR A 126 -6.90 9.61 16.00
CA THR A 126 -5.55 9.40 16.52
C THR A 126 -5.19 10.43 17.59
N CYS A 127 -5.50 11.72 17.37
CA CYS A 127 -5.24 12.77 18.37
C CYS A 127 -5.99 12.49 19.68
N VAL A 128 -7.31 12.23 19.62
CA VAL A 128 -8.12 11.97 20.82
C VAL A 128 -7.63 10.73 21.54
N VAL A 129 -7.42 9.61 20.83
CA VAL A 129 -6.92 8.38 21.44
C VAL A 129 -5.57 8.61 22.10
N SER A 130 -4.65 9.36 21.48
CA SER A 130 -3.35 9.69 22.10
C SER A 130 -3.47 10.57 23.35
N LEU A 131 -4.51 11.39 23.47
CA LEU A 131 -4.76 12.23 24.65
C LEU A 131 -5.49 11.46 25.76
N THR A 132 -6.36 10.52 25.41
CA THR A 132 -7.22 9.83 26.38
C THR A 132 -6.73 8.44 26.78
N ALA A 133 -5.86 7.81 25.98
CA ALA A 133 -5.39 6.46 26.27
C ALA A 133 -4.35 6.45 27.40
N PRO A 134 -4.55 5.68 28.49
CA PRO A 134 -3.52 5.46 29.49
C PRO A 134 -2.31 4.71 28.88
N PRO A 135 -1.11 4.87 29.46
CA PRO A 135 0.15 4.31 28.93
C PRO A 135 0.19 2.78 28.82
N THR A 136 -0.79 2.05 29.36
CA THR A 136 -0.92 0.59 29.32
C THR A 136 -1.91 0.09 28.25
N TRP A 137 -2.47 0.98 27.43
CA TRP A 137 -3.44 0.62 26.40
C TRP A 137 -2.76 -0.01 25.18
N ASP A 138 -2.22 -1.22 25.34
CA ASP A 138 -1.60 -2.01 24.26
C ASP A 138 -2.61 -2.44 23.18
N SER A 139 -3.91 -2.18 23.35
CA SER A 139 -4.95 -2.62 22.41
C SER A 139 -6.23 -1.77 22.48
N CYS A 140 -6.33 -0.69 21.69
CA CYS A 140 -7.64 -0.08 21.40
C CYS A 140 -8.54 -1.17 20.80
N PRO A 141 -9.75 -1.43 21.35
CA PRO A 141 -10.63 -2.47 20.85
C PRO A 141 -10.76 -2.34 19.34
N ARG A 142 -10.48 -3.43 18.60
CA ARG A 142 -10.45 -3.45 17.13
C ARG A 142 -11.76 -2.93 16.50
N HIS A 143 -12.84 -2.86 17.27
CA HIS A 143 -14.14 -2.32 16.88
C HIS A 143 -14.09 -0.83 16.50
N HIS A 144 -13.30 0.00 17.20
CA HIS A 144 -13.23 1.45 16.91
C HIS A 144 -12.52 1.76 15.57
N TYR A 145 -11.68 0.83 15.07
CA TYR A 145 -10.89 1.02 13.85
C TYR A 145 -11.65 0.78 12.54
N ARG A 146 -12.81 0.11 12.59
CA ARG A 146 -13.58 -0.27 11.38
C ARG A 146 -14.71 0.70 11.05
N PHE A 147 -14.83 1.79 11.81
CA PHE A 147 -15.92 2.73 11.63
C PHE A 147 -15.62 3.71 10.48
N ASP A 148 -16.64 3.98 9.65
CA ASP A 148 -16.56 4.88 8.50
C ASP A 148 -17.53 6.06 8.69
N PRO A 149 -17.05 7.28 9.00
CA PRO A 149 -17.90 8.43 9.30
C PRO A 149 -18.80 8.84 8.12
N THR A 150 -18.44 8.49 6.89
CA THR A 150 -19.23 8.86 5.71
C THR A 150 -20.48 8.00 5.53
N LYS A 151 -20.63 6.93 6.32
CA LYS A 151 -21.84 6.09 6.34
C LYS A 151 -22.86 6.54 7.38
N ASP A 152 -22.49 7.52 8.22
CA ASP A 152 -23.43 8.16 9.12
C ASP A 152 -24.50 8.92 8.30
N THR A 153 -25.76 8.84 8.73
CA THR A 153 -26.91 9.36 7.97
C THR A 153 -26.79 10.86 7.67
N GLU A 154 -26.29 11.64 8.63
CA GLU A 154 -26.20 13.10 8.50
C GLU A 154 -25.10 13.48 7.49
N LEU A 155 -23.91 12.89 7.63
CA LEU A 155 -22.78 13.09 6.72
C LEU A 155 -23.07 12.56 5.31
N SER A 156 -23.80 11.45 5.19
CA SER A 156 -24.21 10.90 3.89
C SER A 156 -25.18 11.84 3.17
N SER A 157 -26.11 12.48 3.89
CA SER A 157 -27.01 13.49 3.32
C SER A 157 -26.28 14.76 2.88
N LEU A 158 -25.27 15.19 3.64
CA LEU A 158 -24.43 16.33 3.28
C LEU A 158 -23.60 16.03 2.02
N LEU A 159 -22.99 14.84 1.95
CA LEU A 159 -22.19 14.39 0.81
C LEU A 159 -22.96 14.20 -0.50
N THR A 160 -24.30 14.10 -0.44
CA THR A 160 -25.17 13.93 -1.60
C THR A 160 -25.86 15.23 -2.03
N SER A 161 -25.90 16.24 -1.17
CA SER A 161 -26.60 17.51 -1.42
C SER A 161 -25.71 18.60 -2.02
N THR A 162 -24.39 18.57 -1.81
CA THR A 162 -23.47 19.58 -2.34
C THR A 162 -22.16 18.99 -2.85
N ASP A 163 -21.62 19.57 -3.94
CA ASP A 163 -20.30 19.20 -4.46
C ASP A 163 -19.16 19.77 -3.60
N SER A 164 -19.38 20.93 -2.98
CA SER A 164 -18.42 21.57 -2.08
C SER A 164 -18.86 21.40 -0.64
N VAL A 165 -17.95 20.87 0.18
CA VAL A 165 -18.15 20.67 1.62
C VAL A 165 -17.07 21.48 2.35
N SER A 166 -17.49 22.31 3.31
CA SER A 166 -16.59 23.14 4.13
C SER A 166 -16.23 22.45 5.44
N PHE A 167 -15.15 22.93 6.08
CA PHE A 167 -14.72 22.43 7.38
C PHE A 167 -15.78 22.68 8.45
N ASP A 168 -16.33 23.90 8.51
CA ASP A 168 -17.31 24.31 9.52
C ASP A 168 -18.58 23.46 9.50
N LEU A 169 -18.98 22.97 8.32
CA LEU A 169 -20.13 22.08 8.19
C LEU A 169 -19.83 20.68 8.69
N VAL A 170 -18.62 20.16 8.48
CA VAL A 170 -18.27 18.75 8.78
C VAL A 170 -17.74 18.56 10.20
N TYR A 171 -16.92 19.49 10.66
CA TYR A 171 -16.15 19.35 11.89
C TYR A 171 -17.03 19.07 13.12
N PRO A 172 -18.14 19.80 13.38
CA PRO A 172 -19.00 19.52 14.53
C PRO A 172 -19.57 18.10 14.53
N PHE A 173 -19.99 17.59 13.36
CA PHE A 173 -20.49 16.22 13.24
C PHE A 173 -19.39 15.20 13.54
N LEU A 174 -18.18 15.40 13.04
CA LEU A 174 -17.07 14.49 13.32
C LEU A 174 -16.68 14.49 14.81
N VAL A 175 -16.73 15.65 15.47
CA VAL A 175 -16.45 15.76 16.91
C VAL A 175 -17.50 15.03 17.74
N ASP A 176 -18.80 15.26 17.49
CA ASP A 176 -19.85 14.54 18.19
C ASP A 176 -19.78 13.03 17.91
N HIS A 177 -19.49 12.66 16.67
CA HIS A 177 -19.36 11.27 16.28
C HIS A 177 -18.18 10.58 17.01
N LEU A 178 -17.02 11.23 17.10
CA LEU A 178 -15.87 10.71 17.84
C LEU A 178 -16.18 10.52 19.33
N ARG A 179 -16.84 11.51 19.94
CA ARG A 179 -17.28 11.45 21.34
C ARG A 179 -18.16 10.22 21.57
N ARG A 180 -19.15 10.00 20.70
CA ARG A 180 -20.05 8.83 20.76
C ARG A 180 -19.29 7.52 20.55
N ASN A 181 -18.44 7.43 19.52
CA ASN A 181 -17.72 6.20 19.19
C ASN A 181 -16.74 5.77 20.30
N LEU A 182 -16.07 6.73 20.94
CA LEU A 182 -15.13 6.47 22.04
C LEU A 182 -15.82 6.42 23.42
N ASN A 183 -17.15 6.59 23.49
CA ASN A 183 -17.92 6.66 24.74
C ASN A 183 -17.36 7.70 25.74
N LEU A 184 -16.93 8.86 25.23
CA LEU A 184 -16.36 9.92 26.05
C LEU A 184 -17.47 10.83 26.61
N PRO A 185 -17.39 11.25 27.90
CA PRO A 185 -18.34 12.20 28.46
C PRO A 185 -18.22 13.58 27.79
N SER A 186 -17.00 14.01 27.53
CA SER A 186 -16.64 15.22 26.80
C SER A 186 -15.34 14.99 26.01
N ILE A 187 -15.12 15.82 25.00
CA ILE A 187 -13.87 15.82 24.23
C ILE A 187 -12.81 16.59 25.03
N PRO A 188 -11.54 16.13 25.08
CA PRO A 188 -10.47 16.81 25.81
C PRO A 188 -10.29 18.27 25.36
N GLU A 189 -10.05 19.19 26.30
CA GLU A 189 -9.82 20.60 25.98
C GLU A 189 -8.58 20.79 25.08
N GLU A 190 -7.54 19.97 25.26
CA GLU A 190 -6.35 20.04 24.40
C GLU A 190 -6.69 19.71 22.94
N PHE A 191 -7.68 18.84 22.70
CA PHE A 191 -8.14 18.55 21.35
C PHE A 191 -8.89 19.74 20.74
N SER A 192 -9.71 20.43 21.51
CA SER A 192 -10.43 21.63 21.04
C SER A 192 -9.47 22.73 20.57
N ALA A 193 -8.31 22.85 21.22
CA ALA A 193 -7.26 23.79 20.80
C ALA A 193 -6.65 23.46 19.41
N LEU A 194 -6.85 22.25 18.89
CA LEU A 194 -6.35 21.84 17.57
C LEU A 194 -7.25 22.24 16.39
N SER A 195 -8.43 22.84 16.63
CA SER A 195 -9.40 23.18 15.57
C SER A 195 -8.77 23.93 14.39
N ASN A 196 -8.01 25.00 14.66
CA ASN A 196 -7.36 25.79 13.60
C ASN A 196 -6.34 24.96 12.79
N SER A 197 -5.62 24.05 13.46
CA SER A 197 -4.67 23.14 12.80
C SER A 197 -5.40 22.12 11.92
N LEU A 198 -6.55 21.63 12.36
CA LEU A 198 -7.39 20.69 11.62
C LEU A 198 -8.06 21.36 10.40
N GLU A 199 -8.48 22.62 10.52
CA GLU A 199 -8.99 23.41 9.39
C GLU A 199 -7.90 23.66 8.34
N ARG A 200 -6.69 24.01 8.79
CA ARG A 200 -5.54 24.13 7.89
C ARG A 200 -5.24 22.82 7.19
N LEU A 201 -5.27 21.69 7.91
CA LEU A 201 -5.09 20.36 7.35
C LEU A 201 -6.18 20.03 6.31
N TRP A 202 -7.44 20.33 6.59
CA TRP A 202 -8.57 20.16 5.67
C TRP A 202 -8.37 20.91 4.36
N THR A 203 -7.84 22.13 4.44
CA THR A 203 -7.53 22.98 3.28
C THR A 203 -6.35 22.44 2.48
N LEU A 204 -5.32 21.89 3.15
CA LEU A 204 -4.14 21.32 2.49
C LEU A 204 -4.35 19.91 1.95
N THR A 205 -5.38 19.19 2.41
CA THR A 205 -5.62 17.77 2.08
C THR A 205 -5.58 17.48 0.56
N PRO A 206 -6.20 18.27 -0.32
CA PRO A 206 -6.12 18.03 -1.77
C PRO A 206 -4.68 18.07 -2.31
N GLY A 207 -3.87 19.03 -1.84
CA GLY A 207 -2.47 19.16 -2.24
C GLY A 207 -1.60 18.01 -1.70
N ILE A 208 -1.81 17.61 -0.45
CA ILE A 208 -1.14 16.45 0.16
C ILE A 208 -1.48 15.18 -0.61
N LEU A 209 -2.76 14.98 -0.97
CA LEU A 209 -3.19 13.84 -1.75
C LEU A 209 -2.55 13.83 -3.14
N ALA A 210 -2.48 14.98 -3.83
CA ALA A 210 -1.82 15.08 -5.12
C ALA A 210 -0.33 14.68 -5.04
N LEU A 211 0.39 15.15 -4.01
CA LEU A 211 1.78 14.74 -3.77
C LEU A 211 1.89 13.23 -3.52
N GLN A 212 0.98 12.65 -2.73
CA GLN A 212 0.93 11.21 -2.49
C GLN A 212 0.76 10.42 -3.80
N GLN A 213 -0.14 10.85 -4.69
CA GLN A 213 -0.37 10.19 -5.98
C GLN A 213 0.85 10.24 -6.92
N ILE A 214 1.67 11.30 -6.84
CA ILE A 214 2.89 11.42 -7.63
C ILE A 214 4.01 10.55 -7.06
N ILE A 215 4.18 10.55 -5.74
CA ILE A 215 5.29 9.85 -5.07
C ILE A 215 5.08 8.35 -5.03
N GLN A 216 3.86 7.89 -4.80
CA GLN A 216 3.56 6.47 -4.61
C GLN A 216 4.07 5.56 -5.75
N PRO A 217 3.83 5.83 -7.04
CA PRO A 217 4.30 4.98 -8.12
C PRO A 217 5.83 4.89 -8.17
N LEU A 218 6.53 5.96 -7.78
CA LEU A 218 7.98 5.98 -7.70
C LEU A 218 8.47 5.06 -6.59
N LEU A 219 7.82 5.10 -5.41
CA LEU A 219 8.14 4.21 -4.30
C LEU A 219 7.87 2.74 -4.63
N GLU A 220 6.73 2.45 -5.24
CA GLU A 220 6.42 1.09 -5.69
C GLU A 220 7.43 0.60 -6.73
N MET A 221 7.72 1.42 -7.75
CA MET A 221 8.68 1.05 -8.78
C MET A 221 10.08 0.81 -8.21
N PHE A 222 10.47 1.57 -7.18
CA PHE A 222 11.73 1.38 -6.48
C PHE A 222 11.80 0.01 -5.78
N ILE A 223 10.73 -0.38 -5.07
CA ILE A 223 10.63 -1.70 -4.43
C ILE A 223 10.64 -2.81 -5.48
N LEU A 224 9.93 -2.63 -6.59
CA LEU A 224 9.90 -3.60 -7.69
C LEU A 224 11.28 -3.75 -8.35
N ALA A 225 11.97 -2.65 -8.62
CA ALA A 225 13.32 -2.64 -9.19
C ALA A 225 14.33 -3.35 -8.28
N ASP A 226 14.29 -3.09 -6.98
CA ASP A 226 15.13 -3.76 -5.98
C ASP A 226 14.97 -5.30 -6.04
N ARG A 227 13.73 -5.79 -6.14
CA ARG A 227 13.42 -7.22 -6.26
C ARG A 227 13.95 -7.84 -7.55
N LEU A 228 13.79 -7.13 -8.67
CA LEU A 228 14.28 -7.59 -9.96
C LEU A 228 15.81 -7.65 -9.99
N TRP A 229 16.49 -6.65 -9.42
CA TRP A 229 17.95 -6.68 -9.30
C TRP A 229 18.41 -7.77 -8.34
N TYR A 230 17.68 -8.01 -7.25
CA TYR A 230 17.99 -9.09 -6.32
C TYR A 230 18.01 -10.46 -7.00
N ILE A 231 17.01 -10.80 -7.82
CA ILE A 231 17.04 -12.09 -8.52
C ILE A 231 18.15 -12.17 -9.58
N ARG A 232 18.39 -11.08 -10.32
CA ARG A 232 19.39 -11.03 -11.40
C ARG A 232 20.82 -11.18 -10.91
N GLN A 233 21.12 -10.70 -9.69
CA GLN A 233 22.43 -10.86 -9.08
C GLN A 233 22.60 -12.22 -8.39
N SER A 234 21.50 -12.89 -8.04
CA SER A 234 21.53 -14.10 -7.20
C SER A 234 21.64 -15.40 -8.00
N VAL A 235 21.05 -15.47 -9.19
CA VAL A 235 21.10 -16.66 -10.04
C VAL A 235 21.21 -16.27 -11.52
N PRO A 236 21.85 -17.09 -12.38
CA PRO A 236 21.75 -16.92 -13.82
C PRO A 236 20.30 -17.05 -14.26
N LEU A 237 19.85 -16.15 -15.14
CA LEU A 237 18.48 -16.13 -15.64
C LEU A 237 18.50 -16.02 -17.17
N ARG A 238 17.77 -16.90 -17.85
CA ARG A 238 17.45 -16.74 -19.27
C ARG A 238 16.58 -15.52 -19.52
N PHE A 239 15.63 -15.29 -18.60
CA PHE A 239 14.69 -14.18 -18.69
C PHE A 239 14.30 -13.67 -17.31
N SER A 240 14.17 -12.35 -17.18
CA SER A 240 13.55 -11.74 -16.00
C SER A 240 13.01 -10.34 -16.30
N GLY A 241 11.85 -10.02 -15.75
CA GLY A 241 11.24 -8.71 -15.92
C GLY A 241 9.89 -8.58 -15.23
N PHE A 242 9.25 -7.42 -15.44
CA PHE A 242 7.89 -7.19 -14.99
C PHE A 242 6.93 -7.23 -16.17
N ILE A 243 5.87 -8.02 -16.04
CA ILE A 243 4.75 -8.05 -17.00
C ILE A 243 3.54 -7.42 -16.34
N ARG A 244 2.85 -6.53 -17.06
CA ARG A 244 1.55 -6.00 -16.64
C ARG A 244 0.46 -7.02 -16.95
N LEU A 245 -0.16 -7.58 -15.91
CA LEU A 245 -1.24 -8.55 -16.00
C LEU A 245 -2.61 -7.91 -16.24
N PHE A 246 -2.89 -6.80 -15.55
CA PHE A 246 -4.20 -6.14 -15.56
C PHE A 246 -4.08 -4.65 -15.89
N ARG A 247 -5.21 -3.98 -16.11
CA ARG A 247 -5.24 -2.52 -16.12
C ARG A 247 -5.10 -1.98 -14.69
N SER A 248 -4.45 -0.83 -14.54
CA SER A 248 -4.19 -0.22 -13.22
C SER A 248 -5.44 0.31 -12.51
N ASP A 249 -6.52 0.56 -13.25
CA ASP A 249 -7.83 0.93 -12.70
C ASP A 249 -8.59 -0.26 -12.09
N ILE A 250 -8.33 -1.48 -12.57
CA ILE A 250 -8.89 -2.72 -11.97
C ILE A 250 -8.15 -3.06 -10.69
N SER A 251 -6.81 -3.00 -10.75
CA SER A 251 -5.97 -3.20 -9.58
C SER A 251 -4.69 -2.37 -9.72
N PRO A 252 -4.32 -1.55 -8.71
CA PRO A 252 -3.02 -0.89 -8.73
C PRO A 252 -1.87 -1.91 -8.78
N ARG A 253 -2.10 -3.12 -8.25
CA ARG A 253 -1.15 -4.24 -8.22
C ARG A 253 -1.26 -5.08 -9.47
N CYS A 254 -0.97 -4.44 -10.60
CA CYS A 254 -1.12 -5.05 -11.92
C CYS A 254 0.18 -5.61 -12.50
N MET A 255 1.30 -5.58 -11.77
CA MET A 255 2.59 -6.05 -12.24
C MET A 255 2.93 -7.41 -11.62
N ALA A 256 3.42 -8.34 -12.45
CA ALA A 256 4.02 -9.60 -12.03
C ALA A 256 5.51 -9.59 -12.30
N LEU A 257 6.33 -9.89 -11.29
CA LEU A 257 7.72 -10.25 -11.48
C LEU A 257 7.78 -11.66 -12.06
N VAL A 258 8.35 -11.78 -13.24
CA VAL A 258 8.53 -13.06 -13.93
C VAL A 258 10.00 -13.35 -14.13
N ALA A 259 10.40 -14.60 -13.96
CA ALA A 259 11.76 -15.04 -14.18
C ALA A 259 11.84 -16.50 -14.65
N SER A 260 12.87 -16.81 -15.43
CA SER A 260 13.25 -18.16 -15.83
C SER A 260 14.75 -18.31 -15.63
N LYS A 261 15.16 -19.38 -14.96
CA LYS A 261 16.56 -19.85 -14.98
C LYS A 261 16.91 -20.40 -16.37
#